data_AF-A0A0A8ERV0-F1
#
_entry.id   AF-A0A0A8ERV0-F1
#
_cell.length_a   1.000
_cell.length_b   1.000
_cell.length_c   1.000
_cell.angle_alpha   90.00
_cell.angle_beta   90.00
_cell.angle_gamma   90.00
#
_symmetry.space_group_name_H-M   'P 1'
#
loop_
_entity.id
_entity.type
_entity.pdbx_description
1 polymer ?
#
loop_
_entity_poly.entity_id
_entity_poly.type
_entity_poly.pdbx_seq_one_letter_code
_entity_poly.pdbx_strand_id
1 'polypeptide(L)'
;MPRLFGFEDMAYRRVRESEAEGIRLAASRRLLKQSMNAITEWVNELGYRTTRGGRWRPDGLANVLDHPAIAGLAEDESGNLYETGGPAIIPREDFVAIRAMRRARDPEAKRADQREYLIRGATGVCGLCGYPLGSSPSNAGSRGHRCMPSTAQRPGGCGKVRINADLLETYVAEHVLAELAKPEVSALIDRARDEVLTQAADLREKAAAARSRQKELGEDYARSPEISLQAFRTADNELKQLISESEVKARFLEQVKHVPVGDIPDLVRWWKHAPMTAKRGMLVLMLEQVAVYPAAARGSRRVDADRVSLKWRQWDVEPSITGEKSA
;
A
#
# COMPACT_ATOMS: atom_id res chain seq x y z
N MET A 1 -31.68 16.76 18.82
CA MET A 1 -30.40 16.25 18.26
C MET A 1 -30.52 16.20 16.75
N PRO A 2 -29.47 16.50 15.98
CA PRO A 2 -29.53 16.31 14.53
C PRO A 2 -29.66 14.81 14.21
N ARG A 3 -30.42 14.49 13.16
CA ARG A 3 -30.53 13.12 12.61
C ARG A 3 -29.16 12.54 12.27
N LEU A 4 -29.08 11.21 12.29
CA LEU A 4 -27.93 10.49 11.77
C LEU A 4 -27.80 10.74 10.27
N PHE A 5 -26.60 11.05 9.82
CA PHE A 5 -26.30 11.16 8.39
C PHE A 5 -26.63 9.84 7.69
N GLY A 6 -27.20 9.89 6.49
CA GLY A 6 -27.68 8.70 5.77
C GLY A 6 -29.15 8.34 6.04
N PHE A 7 -29.80 8.94 7.05
CA PHE A 7 -31.21 8.68 7.38
C PHE A 7 -32.04 9.96 7.32
N GLU A 8 -33.31 9.85 6.95
CA GLU A 8 -34.23 11.00 6.92
C GLU A 8 -34.73 11.40 8.31
N ASP A 9 -34.76 10.46 9.26
CA ASP A 9 -35.32 10.62 10.59
C ASP A 9 -34.44 10.01 11.69
N MET A 10 -34.73 10.38 12.94
CA MET A 10 -34.03 9.88 14.14
C MET A 10 -34.39 8.43 14.48
N ALA A 11 -35.45 7.89 13.88
CA ALA A 11 -35.89 6.51 14.10
C ALA A 11 -35.24 5.54 13.11
N TYR A 12 -34.39 6.05 12.21
CA TYR A 12 -33.64 5.29 11.21
C TYR A 12 -34.52 4.43 10.30
N ARG A 13 -35.78 4.86 10.07
CA ARG A 13 -36.75 4.06 9.30
C ARG A 13 -36.61 4.24 7.79
N ARG A 14 -36.05 5.36 7.35
CA ARG A 14 -35.91 5.72 5.94
C ARG A 14 -34.50 6.20 5.64
N VAL A 15 -33.90 5.58 4.62
CA VAL A 15 -32.58 5.93 4.13
C VAL A 15 -32.68 7.14 3.21
N ARG A 16 -31.80 8.11 3.43
CA ARG A 16 -31.59 9.23 2.51
C ARG A 16 -30.48 8.84 1.54
N GLU A 17 -30.83 8.30 0.38
CA GLU A 17 -29.86 7.73 -0.56
C GLU A 17 -28.75 8.70 -0.97
N SER A 18 -29.06 9.99 -1.12
CA SER A 18 -28.06 11.03 -1.43
C SER A 18 -26.97 11.18 -0.36
N GLU A 19 -27.21 10.74 0.88
CA GLU A 19 -26.23 10.72 1.96
C GLU A 19 -25.68 9.32 2.21
N ALA A 20 -26.52 8.29 2.06
CA ALA A 20 -26.16 6.89 2.26
C ALA A 20 -24.97 6.48 1.38
N GLU A 21 -24.91 7.01 0.15
CA GLU A 21 -23.78 6.78 -0.73
C GLU A 21 -22.45 7.23 -0.12
N GLY A 22 -22.42 8.38 0.57
CA GLY A 22 -21.23 8.85 1.27
C GLY A 22 -20.76 7.88 2.37
N ILE A 23 -21.70 7.18 3.02
CA ILE A 23 -21.41 6.16 4.04
C ILE A 23 -20.86 4.90 3.40
N ARG A 24 -21.47 4.39 2.31
CA ARG A 24 -20.98 3.21 1.57
C ARG A 24 -19.55 3.44 1.05
N LEU A 25 -19.31 4.61 0.48
CA LEU A 25 -17.99 5.04 0.00
C LEU A 25 -16.97 5.14 1.16
N ALA A 26 -17.35 5.72 2.29
CA ALA A 26 -16.46 5.80 3.46
C ALA A 26 -16.16 4.41 4.06
N ALA A 27 -17.16 3.54 4.14
CA ALA A 27 -17.04 2.18 4.68
C ALA A 27 -16.12 1.32 3.83
N SER A 28 -16.30 1.29 2.50
CA SER A 28 -15.44 0.55 1.58
C SER A 28 -13.97 0.94 1.72
N ARG A 29 -13.66 2.24 1.83
CA ARG A 29 -12.29 2.71 2.06
C ARG A 29 -11.75 2.40 3.44
N ARG A 30 -12.62 2.39 4.45
CA ARG A 30 -12.22 2.00 5.80
C ARG A 30 -11.83 0.53 5.86
N LEU A 31 -12.54 -0.34 5.14
CA LEU A 31 -12.20 -1.76 5.00
C LEU A 31 -10.85 -1.97 4.30
N LEU A 32 -10.48 -1.07 3.37
CA LEU A 32 -9.13 -0.99 2.78
C LEU A 32 -8.07 -0.39 3.73
N LYS A 33 -8.39 -0.23 5.01
CA LYS A 33 -7.52 0.29 6.09
C LYS A 33 -6.98 1.70 5.84
N GLN A 34 -7.68 2.52 5.06
CA GLN A 34 -7.32 3.94 4.95
C GLN A 34 -7.48 4.68 6.29
N SER A 35 -6.68 5.74 6.47
CA SER A 35 -6.78 6.60 7.65
C SER A 35 -8.05 7.44 7.63
N MET A 36 -8.64 7.69 8.81
CA MET A 36 -9.87 8.51 8.90
C MET A 36 -9.67 9.93 8.34
N ASN A 37 -8.46 10.47 8.41
CA ASN A 37 -8.12 11.76 7.80
C ASN A 37 -8.28 11.72 6.28
N ALA A 38 -7.66 10.72 5.62
CA ALA A 38 -7.74 10.57 4.17
C ALA A 38 -9.18 10.30 3.68
N ILE A 39 -9.92 9.45 4.39
CA ILE A 39 -11.32 9.17 4.07
C ILE A 39 -12.17 10.45 4.20
N THR A 40 -11.96 11.22 5.28
CA THR A 40 -12.69 12.47 5.55
C THR A 40 -12.41 13.54 4.51
N GLU A 41 -11.15 13.70 4.10
CA GLU A 41 -10.77 14.62 3.03
C GLU A 41 -11.48 14.24 1.74
N TRP A 42 -11.47 12.96 1.37
CA TRP A 42 -12.13 12.47 0.17
C TRP A 42 -13.65 12.67 0.17
N VAL A 43 -14.33 12.32 1.26
CA VAL A 43 -15.78 12.52 1.42
C VAL A 43 -16.14 14.01 1.30
N ASN A 44 -15.31 14.90 1.84
CA ASN A 44 -15.51 16.34 1.68
C ASN A 44 -15.33 16.83 0.23
N GLU A 45 -14.34 16.30 -0.49
CA GLU A 45 -14.08 16.65 -1.89
C GLU A 45 -15.16 16.15 -2.85
N LEU A 46 -15.80 15.03 -2.52
CA LEU A 46 -17.01 14.54 -3.18
C LEU A 46 -18.25 15.43 -2.96
N GLY A 47 -18.14 16.46 -2.12
CA GLY A 47 -19.25 17.38 -1.85
C GLY A 47 -20.17 16.94 -0.72
N TYR A 48 -19.97 15.76 -0.11
CA TYR A 48 -20.74 15.36 1.06
C TYR A 48 -20.45 16.30 2.24
N ARG A 49 -21.52 16.72 2.91
CA ARG A 49 -21.48 17.60 4.07
C ARG A 49 -22.22 16.94 5.23
N THR A 50 -21.89 17.35 6.44
CA THR A 50 -22.64 16.94 7.63
C THR A 50 -24.12 17.32 7.53
N THR A 51 -24.98 16.78 8.38
CA THR A 51 -26.42 17.12 8.42
C THR A 51 -26.71 18.60 8.71
N ARG A 52 -25.71 19.36 9.18
CA ARG A 52 -25.75 20.82 9.39
C ARG A 52 -25.09 21.62 8.25
N GLY A 53 -24.67 20.98 7.16
CA GLY A 53 -24.06 21.63 6.00
C GLY A 53 -22.54 21.90 6.11
N GLY A 54 -21.93 21.67 7.27
CA GLY A 54 -20.47 21.83 7.45
C GLY A 54 -19.64 20.71 6.82
N ARG A 55 -18.34 20.97 6.60
CA ARG A 55 -17.36 19.94 6.22
C ARG A 55 -17.23 18.86 7.31
N TRP A 56 -17.01 17.62 6.88
CA TRP A 56 -16.70 16.51 7.78
C TRP A 56 -15.37 16.71 8.49
N ARG A 57 -15.34 16.32 9.76
CA ARG A 57 -14.14 16.11 10.55
C ARG A 57 -13.95 14.60 10.80
N PRO A 58 -12.71 14.12 11.03
CA PRO A 58 -12.41 12.69 11.15
C PRO A 58 -13.18 11.98 12.27
N ASP A 59 -13.36 12.65 13.41
CA ASP A 59 -14.13 12.19 14.56
C ASP A 59 -15.62 12.06 14.22
N GLY A 60 -16.18 13.07 13.54
CA GLY A 60 -17.58 13.05 13.11
C GLY A 60 -17.87 11.90 12.16
N LEU A 61 -17.01 11.69 11.15
CA LEU A 61 -17.19 10.60 10.18
C LEU A 61 -16.99 9.23 10.84
N ALA A 62 -16.02 9.11 11.75
CA ALA A 62 -15.80 7.88 12.51
C ALA A 62 -17.03 7.52 13.36
N ASN A 63 -17.68 8.51 13.98
CA ASN A 63 -18.89 8.28 14.77
C ASN A 63 -20.06 7.78 13.92
N VAL A 64 -20.19 8.26 12.68
CA VAL A 64 -21.21 7.72 11.75
C VAL A 64 -20.90 6.28 11.38
N LEU A 65 -19.65 5.97 11.03
CA LEU A 65 -19.25 4.60 10.66
C LEU A 65 -19.33 3.60 11.83
N ASP A 66 -19.36 4.08 13.07
CA ASP A 66 -19.49 3.26 14.28
C ASP A 66 -20.95 3.12 14.76
N HIS A 67 -21.90 3.83 14.13
CA HIS A 67 -23.29 3.83 14.58
C HIS A 67 -24.07 2.59 14.08
N PRO A 68 -24.57 1.70 14.97
CA PRO A 68 -25.18 0.42 14.58
C PRO A 68 -26.30 0.51 13.52
N ALA A 69 -27.09 1.60 13.56
CA ALA A 69 -28.20 1.81 12.63
C ALA A 69 -27.77 1.79 11.15
N ILE A 70 -26.53 2.17 10.80
CA ILE A 70 -26.08 2.13 9.39
C ILE A 70 -26.04 0.71 8.82
N ALA A 71 -26.06 -0.31 9.68
CA ALA A 71 -26.10 -1.72 9.30
C ALA A 71 -27.45 -2.40 9.67
N GLY A 72 -28.50 -1.61 9.97
CA GLY A 72 -29.79 -2.14 10.42
C GLY A 72 -29.77 -2.74 11.84
N LEU A 73 -28.76 -2.36 12.64
CA LEU A 73 -28.55 -2.91 13.98
C LEU A 73 -28.88 -1.89 15.07
N ALA A 74 -29.13 -2.40 16.28
CA ALA A 74 -29.13 -1.63 17.52
C ALA A 74 -28.21 -2.30 18.53
N GLU A 75 -27.86 -1.55 19.56
CA GLU A 75 -26.96 -1.99 20.63
C GLU A 75 -27.70 -1.89 21.97
N ASP A 76 -27.66 -2.96 22.75
CA ASP A 76 -28.22 -2.97 24.11
C ASP A 76 -27.25 -2.30 25.11
N GLU A 77 -27.68 -2.16 26.36
CA GLU A 77 -26.85 -1.57 27.42
C GLU A 77 -25.58 -2.39 27.72
N SER A 78 -25.56 -3.67 27.36
CA SER A 78 -24.42 -4.57 27.52
C SER A 78 -23.46 -4.53 26.32
N GLY A 79 -23.77 -3.76 25.28
CA GLY A 79 -22.98 -3.64 24.06
C GLY A 79 -23.19 -4.77 23.04
N ASN A 80 -24.24 -5.58 23.20
CA ASN A 80 -24.59 -6.62 22.24
C ASN A 80 -25.36 -6.02 21.07
N LEU A 81 -24.94 -6.40 19.86
CA LEU A 81 -25.60 -6.00 18.63
C LEU A 81 -26.76 -6.95 18.31
N TYR A 82 -27.94 -6.40 18.04
CA TYR A 82 -29.11 -7.13 17.58
C TYR A 82 -29.76 -6.46 16.37
N GLU A 83 -30.48 -7.24 15.57
CA GLU A 83 -31.13 -6.75 14.35
C GLU A 83 -32.42 -5.99 14.68
N THR A 84 -32.65 -4.87 14.00
CA THR A 84 -33.82 -4.01 14.22
C THR A 84 -34.92 -4.19 13.18
N GLY A 85 -34.63 -4.90 12.08
CA GLY A 85 -35.49 -4.93 10.89
C GLY A 85 -35.52 -3.61 10.11
N GLY A 86 -34.77 -2.59 10.54
CA GLY A 86 -34.59 -1.33 9.82
C GLY A 86 -33.68 -1.45 8.60
N PRO A 87 -33.70 -0.47 7.70
CA PRO A 87 -32.88 -0.51 6.50
C PRO A 87 -31.38 -0.42 6.82
N ALA A 88 -30.58 -1.20 6.10
CA ALA A 88 -29.12 -1.21 6.20
C ALA A 88 -28.51 -0.41 5.04
N ILE A 89 -27.61 0.53 5.35
CA ILE A 89 -26.82 1.28 4.38
C ILE A 89 -25.59 0.49 3.95
N ILE A 90 -24.97 -0.23 4.89
CA ILE A 90 -23.84 -1.14 4.66
C ILE A 90 -24.15 -2.55 5.21
N PRO A 91 -23.49 -3.60 4.68
CA PRO A 91 -23.63 -4.95 5.21
C PRO A 91 -23.18 -5.08 6.68
N ARG A 92 -23.76 -6.06 7.38
CA ARG A 92 -23.46 -6.34 8.80
C ARG A 92 -22.00 -6.71 9.01
N GLU A 93 -21.47 -7.55 8.13
CA GLU A 93 -20.09 -8.01 8.12
C GLU A 93 -19.09 -6.85 7.99
N ASP A 94 -19.39 -5.89 7.12
CA ASP A 94 -18.59 -4.69 6.90
C ASP A 94 -18.58 -3.81 8.14
N PHE A 95 -19.75 -3.59 8.76
CA PHE A 95 -19.86 -2.83 10.00
C PHE A 95 -19.07 -3.47 11.14
N VAL A 96 -19.22 -4.78 11.35
CA VAL A 96 -18.50 -5.53 12.38
C VAL A 96 -16.98 -5.44 12.16
N ALA A 97 -16.52 -5.58 10.92
CA ALA A 97 -15.12 -5.44 10.56
C ALA A 97 -14.60 -4.02 10.85
N ILE A 98 -15.33 -2.98 10.46
CA ILE A 98 -14.97 -1.58 10.72
C ILE A 98 -14.88 -1.30 12.24
N ARG A 99 -15.86 -1.77 13.01
CA ARG A 99 -15.93 -1.59 14.47
C ARG A 99 -14.80 -2.31 15.19
N ALA A 100 -14.43 -3.51 14.76
CA ALA A 100 -13.28 -4.24 15.28
C ALA A 100 -11.96 -3.46 15.08
N MET A 101 -11.80 -2.77 13.94
CA MET A 101 -10.62 -1.93 13.70
C MET A 101 -10.51 -0.72 14.65
N ARG A 102 -11.62 -0.31 15.30
CA ARG A 102 -11.62 0.74 16.33
C ARG A 102 -11.18 0.20 17.69
N ARG A 103 -11.66 -0.99 18.08
CA ARG A 103 -11.30 -1.66 19.34
C ARG A 103 -9.85 -2.17 19.36
N ALA A 104 -9.31 -2.57 18.20
CA ALA A 104 -7.92 -2.98 18.03
C ALA A 104 -6.90 -1.80 18.10
N ARG A 105 -7.33 -0.59 18.43
CA ARG A 105 -6.44 0.56 18.64
C ARG A 105 -5.78 0.47 20.03
N ASP A 106 -4.77 -0.39 20.08
CA ASP A 106 -3.80 -0.62 21.15
C ASP A 106 -3.41 0.65 21.96
N PRO A 107 -3.34 0.62 23.31
CA PRO A 107 -2.74 1.68 24.11
C PRO A 107 -1.27 2.00 23.75
N GLU A 108 -0.52 1.07 23.15
CA GLU A 108 0.79 1.32 22.53
C GLU A 108 0.70 2.04 21.16
N ALA A 109 -0.51 2.24 20.59
CA ALA A 109 -0.74 2.98 19.35
C ALA A 109 -0.46 4.50 19.48
N LYS A 110 0.10 4.94 20.61
CA LYS A 110 0.90 6.16 20.74
C LYS A 110 2.29 6.04 20.09
N ARG A 111 2.59 4.99 19.30
CA ARG A 111 3.61 5.11 18.25
C ARG A 111 3.14 6.17 17.26
N ALA A 112 3.59 7.41 17.49
CA ALA A 112 3.37 8.62 16.70
C ALA A 112 2.91 8.28 15.29
N ASP A 113 1.68 8.72 14.93
CA ASP A 113 1.05 8.63 13.60
C ASP A 113 2.08 8.20 12.55
N GLN A 114 2.13 6.89 12.25
CA GLN A 114 3.25 6.32 11.51
C GLN A 114 3.29 7.01 10.16
N ARG A 115 4.19 7.99 10.01
CA ARG A 115 4.37 8.77 8.78
C ARG A 115 4.43 7.79 7.62
N GLU A 116 3.44 7.86 6.73
CA GLU A 116 3.34 6.92 5.64
C GLU A 116 4.31 7.30 4.53
N TYR A 117 5.24 6.41 4.19
CA TYR A 117 6.13 6.59 3.03
C TYR A 117 5.65 5.80 1.83
N LEU A 118 5.55 6.45 0.67
CA LEU A 118 5.26 5.80 -0.60
C LEU A 118 6.44 4.91 -1.00
N ILE A 119 7.65 5.44 -1.00
CA ILE A 119 8.85 4.67 -1.35
C ILE A 119 9.37 3.98 -0.09
N ARG A 120 9.39 2.65 -0.10
CA ARG A 120 9.94 1.84 1.01
C ARG A 120 10.65 0.61 0.47
N GLY A 121 11.54 0.05 1.29
CA GLY A 121 12.20 -1.20 0.98
C GLY A 121 12.99 -1.11 -0.34
N ALA A 122 12.87 -2.14 -1.17
CA ALA A 122 13.65 -2.28 -2.40
C ALA A 122 13.29 -1.27 -3.51
N THR A 123 12.13 -0.61 -3.45
CA THR A 123 11.71 0.37 -4.49
C THR A 123 12.65 1.58 -4.54
N GLY A 124 13.21 2.00 -3.40
CA GLY A 124 14.07 3.18 -3.32
C GLY A 124 15.49 2.82 -2.91
N VAL A 125 16.49 3.20 -3.71
CA VAL A 125 17.90 2.89 -3.44
C VAL A 125 18.80 4.13 -3.50
N CYS A 126 19.98 3.99 -2.90
CA CYS A 126 21.06 4.94 -3.06
C CYS A 126 21.70 4.80 -4.45
N GLY A 127 21.70 5.87 -5.24
CA GLY A 127 22.35 5.90 -6.55
C GLY A 127 23.88 5.78 -6.51
N LEU A 128 24.51 5.93 -5.34
CA LEU A 128 25.97 5.74 -5.18
C LEU A 128 26.38 4.31 -4.83
N CYS A 129 25.58 3.60 -4.03
CA CYS A 129 26.00 2.32 -3.44
C CYS A 129 24.94 1.21 -3.52
N GLY A 130 23.80 1.45 -4.18
CA GLY A 130 22.72 0.48 -4.37
C GLY A 130 21.92 0.13 -3.11
N TYR A 131 22.38 0.56 -1.92
CA TYR A 131 21.73 0.20 -0.66
C TYR A 131 20.32 0.82 -0.54
N PRO A 132 19.31 0.08 -0.05
CA PRO A 132 17.95 0.60 0.13
C PRO A 132 17.88 1.86 1.01
N LEU A 133 17.03 2.80 0.63
CA LEU A 133 16.79 4.01 1.41
C LEU A 133 15.91 3.69 2.62
N GLY A 134 16.33 4.16 3.79
CA GLY A 134 15.56 4.09 5.03
C GLY A 134 14.81 5.39 5.31
N SER A 135 13.72 5.27 6.06
CA SER A 135 13.02 6.45 6.60
C SER A 135 13.92 7.18 7.61
N SER A 136 14.03 8.49 7.45
CA SER A 136 14.88 9.35 8.27
C SER A 136 14.20 10.72 8.46
N PRO A 137 13.17 10.82 9.32
CA PRO A 137 12.50 12.08 9.58
C PRO A 137 13.48 13.10 10.19
N SER A 138 13.27 14.38 9.91
CA SER A 138 13.99 15.47 10.57
C SER A 138 13.46 15.71 11.99
N ASN A 139 14.26 16.36 12.84
CA ASN A 139 13.80 16.82 14.17
C ASN A 139 12.60 17.77 14.08
N ALA A 140 12.49 18.56 13.00
CA ALA A 140 11.35 19.43 12.71
C ALA A 140 10.11 18.68 12.20
N GLY A 141 10.12 17.35 12.19
CA GLY A 141 8.98 16.51 11.81
C GLY A 141 8.81 16.25 10.31
N SER A 142 9.56 16.94 9.44
CA SER A 142 9.56 16.67 7.99
C SER A 142 10.02 15.24 7.67
N ARG A 143 9.38 14.61 6.69
CA ARG A 143 9.70 13.26 6.25
C ARG A 143 10.96 13.26 5.38
N GLY A 144 11.76 12.21 5.49
CA GLY A 144 13.00 12.10 4.73
C GLY A 144 13.36 10.65 4.42
N HIS A 145 14.05 10.47 3.30
CA HIS A 145 14.71 9.23 2.92
C HIS A 145 16.21 9.41 3.04
N ARG A 146 16.90 8.40 3.55
CA ARG A 146 18.36 8.41 3.71
C ARG A 146 18.96 7.05 3.43
N CYS A 147 20.08 7.03 2.70
CA CYS A 147 20.97 5.88 2.70
C CYS A 147 21.61 5.80 4.09
N MET A 148 21.19 4.84 4.91
CA MET A 148 21.65 4.73 6.30
C MET A 148 23.17 4.46 6.34
N PRO A 149 23.95 5.15 7.18
CA PRO A 149 25.37 4.86 7.32
C PRO A 149 25.57 3.42 7.77
N SER A 150 26.60 2.78 7.22
CA SER A 150 27.02 1.46 7.63
C SER A 150 27.36 1.45 9.12
N THR A 151 26.77 0.51 9.86
CA THR A 151 27.13 0.22 11.26
C THR A 151 27.47 -1.26 11.41
N ALA A 152 28.09 -1.63 12.53
CA ALA A 152 28.39 -3.04 12.82
C ALA A 152 27.13 -3.93 12.78
N GLN A 153 25.98 -3.40 13.19
CA GLN A 153 24.70 -4.12 13.21
C GLN A 153 23.93 -4.04 11.88
N ARG A 154 24.23 -3.04 11.04
CA ARG A 154 23.58 -2.82 9.74
C ARG A 154 24.63 -2.37 8.71
N PRO A 155 25.43 -3.29 8.19
CA PRO A 155 26.43 -2.97 7.19
C PRO A 155 25.78 -2.63 5.83
N GLY A 156 26.39 -1.73 5.06
CA GLY A 156 26.15 -1.62 3.61
C GLY A 156 25.77 -0.24 3.05
N GLY A 157 25.18 0.65 3.83
CA GLY A 157 24.80 1.98 3.32
C GLY A 157 25.90 3.04 3.50
N CYS A 158 26.00 3.98 2.57
CA CYS A 158 27.11 4.96 2.55
C CYS A 158 26.89 6.19 3.44
N GLY A 159 25.65 6.50 3.88
CA GLY A 159 25.36 7.69 4.67
C GLY A 159 25.32 9.02 3.90
N LYS A 160 25.73 9.04 2.62
CA LYS A 160 25.97 10.26 1.82
C LYS A 160 24.72 10.81 1.12
N VAL A 161 23.67 10.00 0.97
CA VAL A 161 22.44 10.39 0.28
C VAL A 161 21.32 10.63 1.27
N ARG A 162 20.71 11.81 1.20
CA ARG A 162 19.46 12.18 1.88
C ARG A 162 18.60 13.01 0.95
N ILE A 163 17.28 12.85 1.06
CA ILE A 163 16.29 13.63 0.33
C ILE A 163 15.03 13.80 1.18
N ASN A 164 14.32 14.92 1.01
CA ASN A 164 13.00 15.08 1.61
C ASN A 164 12.02 14.11 0.94
N ALA A 165 11.24 13.40 1.74
CA ALA A 165 10.40 12.34 1.22
C ALA A 165 9.19 12.87 0.44
N ASP A 166 8.59 13.98 0.88
CA ASP A 166 7.43 14.54 0.20
C ASP A 166 7.83 15.04 -1.20
N LEU A 167 8.97 15.72 -1.32
CA LEU A 167 9.50 16.17 -2.62
C LEU A 167 9.84 14.99 -3.55
N LEU A 168 10.51 13.96 -3.04
CA LEU A 168 10.83 12.77 -3.84
C LEU A 168 9.55 12.05 -4.28
N GLU A 169 8.64 11.80 -3.36
CA GLU A 169 7.45 10.98 -3.61
C GLU A 169 6.46 11.71 -4.53
N THR A 170 6.36 13.04 -4.45
CA THR A 170 5.63 13.84 -5.44
C THR A 170 6.27 13.73 -6.82
N TYR A 171 7.59 13.89 -6.94
CA TYR A 171 8.28 13.76 -8.23
C TYR A 171 8.05 12.38 -8.86
N VAL A 172 8.19 11.29 -8.09
CA VAL A 172 7.94 9.93 -8.58
C VAL A 172 6.47 9.75 -8.97
N ALA A 173 5.55 10.23 -8.14
CA ALA A 173 4.13 10.16 -8.43
C ALA A 173 3.77 10.84 -9.75
N GLU A 174 4.24 12.07 -9.98
CA GLU A 174 3.97 12.83 -11.21
C GLU A 174 4.45 12.08 -12.46
N HIS A 175 5.65 11.49 -12.43
CA HIS A 175 6.16 10.70 -13.55
C HIS A 175 5.37 9.42 -13.77
N VAL A 176 5.03 8.69 -12.70
CA VAL A 176 4.21 7.48 -12.79
C VAL A 176 2.83 7.79 -13.34
N LEU A 177 2.19 8.88 -12.90
CA LEU A 177 0.89 9.30 -13.40
C LEU A 177 0.94 9.74 -14.86
N ALA A 178 1.99 10.47 -15.25
CA ALA A 178 2.20 10.87 -16.64
C ALA A 178 2.39 9.66 -17.57
N GLU A 179 3.10 8.63 -17.11
CA GLU A 179 3.31 7.40 -17.88
C GLU A 179 2.02 6.58 -17.98
N LEU A 180 1.27 6.44 -16.88
CA LEU A 180 -0.02 5.75 -16.83
C LEU A 180 -1.12 6.44 -17.64
N ALA A 181 -1.01 7.76 -17.86
CA ALA A 181 -1.96 8.50 -18.69
C ALA A 181 -1.84 8.17 -20.19
N LYS A 182 -0.77 7.48 -20.61
CA LYS A 182 -0.61 7.00 -21.99
C LYS A 182 -1.54 5.81 -22.24
N PRO A 183 -2.42 5.85 -23.27
CA PRO A 183 -3.38 4.78 -23.54
C PRO A 183 -2.73 3.41 -23.71
N GLU A 184 -1.57 3.35 -24.37
CA GLU A 184 -0.80 2.13 -24.59
C GLU A 184 -0.29 1.50 -23.29
N VAL A 185 0.02 2.32 -22.27
CA VAL A 185 0.46 1.83 -20.96
C VAL A 185 -0.74 1.39 -20.13
N SER A 186 -1.79 2.21 -20.09
CA SER A 186 -3.02 1.92 -19.34
C SER A 186 -3.65 0.59 -19.77
N ALA A 187 -3.67 0.31 -21.08
CA ALA A 187 -4.20 -0.94 -21.63
C ALA A 187 -3.42 -2.20 -21.21
N LEU A 188 -2.18 -2.06 -20.74
CA LEU A 188 -1.32 -3.17 -20.35
C LEU A 188 -1.34 -3.46 -18.84
N ILE A 189 -1.92 -2.59 -18.01
CA ILE A 189 -1.81 -2.66 -16.54
C ILE A 189 -2.34 -3.98 -15.96
N ASP A 190 -3.47 -4.48 -16.47
CA ASP A 190 -4.05 -5.73 -15.97
C ASP A 190 -3.15 -6.93 -16.30
N ARG A 191 -2.65 -7.02 -17.55
CA ARG A 191 -1.72 -8.08 -17.97
C ARG A 191 -0.42 -8.02 -17.18
N ALA A 192 0.16 -6.83 -17.09
CA ALA A 192 1.37 -6.54 -16.33
C ALA A 192 1.24 -6.96 -14.86
N ARG A 193 0.09 -6.67 -14.25
CA ARG A 193 -0.22 -7.05 -12.88
C ARG A 193 -0.26 -8.58 -12.73
N ASP A 194 -0.92 -9.28 -13.64
CA ASP A 194 -1.04 -10.73 -13.60
C ASP A 194 0.31 -11.42 -13.82
N GLU A 195 1.15 -10.92 -14.73
CA GLU A 195 2.52 -11.40 -14.93
C GLU A 195 3.36 -11.28 -13.65
N VAL A 196 3.30 -10.13 -12.96
CA VAL A 196 4.03 -9.92 -11.70
C VAL A 196 3.49 -10.81 -10.58
N LEU A 197 2.18 -11.09 -10.55
CA LEU A 197 1.59 -12.01 -9.58
C LEU A 197 2.02 -13.46 -9.85
N THR A 198 2.12 -13.88 -11.11
CA THR A 198 2.68 -15.18 -11.49
C THR A 198 4.14 -15.30 -11.03
N GLN A 199 4.97 -14.29 -11.30
CA GLN A 199 6.36 -14.28 -10.80
C GLN A 199 6.44 -14.37 -9.27
N ALA A 200 5.50 -13.73 -8.57
CA ALA A 200 5.44 -13.82 -7.12
C ALA A 200 5.07 -15.24 -6.65
N ALA A 201 4.13 -15.90 -7.34
CA ALA A 201 3.75 -17.28 -7.08
C ALA A 201 4.91 -18.26 -7.31
N ASP A 202 5.66 -18.12 -8.41
CA ASP A 202 6.84 -18.95 -8.70
C ASP A 202 7.90 -18.82 -7.60
N LEU A 203 8.12 -17.61 -7.08
CA LEU A 203 9.04 -17.38 -5.96
C LEU A 203 8.55 -18.04 -4.67
N ARG A 204 7.23 -18.09 -4.43
CA ARG A 204 6.66 -18.81 -3.29
C ARG A 204 6.86 -20.31 -3.42
N GLU A 205 6.64 -20.87 -4.60
CA GLU A 205 6.89 -22.27 -4.90
C GLU A 205 8.38 -22.61 -4.72
N LYS A 206 9.28 -21.78 -5.24
CA LYS A 206 10.72 -21.94 -5.04
C LYS A 206 11.12 -21.96 -3.56
N ALA A 207 10.55 -21.06 -2.75
CA ALA A 207 10.79 -21.04 -1.32
C ALA A 207 10.21 -22.28 -0.60
N ALA A 208 9.05 -22.78 -1.04
CA ALA A 208 8.47 -24.00 -0.51
C ALA A 208 9.32 -25.24 -0.84
N ALA A 209 9.76 -25.38 -2.10
CA ALA A 209 10.65 -26.45 -2.53
C ALA A 209 11.99 -26.44 -1.78
N ALA A 210 12.59 -25.25 -1.59
CA ALA A 210 13.82 -25.10 -0.81
C ALA A 210 13.63 -25.50 0.66
N ARG A 211 12.48 -25.21 1.27
CA ARG A 211 12.14 -25.67 2.63
C ARG A 211 12.01 -27.19 2.72
N SER A 212 11.38 -27.83 1.73
CA SER A 212 11.31 -29.29 1.69
C SER A 212 12.71 -29.91 1.61
N ARG A 213 13.58 -29.40 0.73
CA ARG A 213 14.99 -29.84 0.64
C ARG A 213 15.77 -29.61 1.93
N GLN A 214 15.53 -28.48 2.61
CA GLN A 214 16.18 -28.19 3.90
C GLN A 214 15.77 -29.20 4.98
N LYS A 215 14.49 -29.58 4.99
CA LYS A 215 13.97 -30.60 5.90
C LYS A 215 14.61 -31.97 5.61
N GLU A 216 14.60 -32.39 4.34
CA GLU A 216 15.24 -33.65 3.90
C GLU A 216 16.73 -33.69 4.26
N LEU A 217 17.46 -32.60 4.02
CA LEU A 217 18.87 -32.46 4.41
C LEU A 217 19.08 -32.69 5.91
N GLY A 218 18.18 -32.19 6.75
CA GLY A 218 18.21 -32.42 8.20
C GLY A 218 17.96 -33.86 8.60
N GLU A 219 17.00 -34.53 7.95
CA GLU A 219 16.68 -35.94 8.16
C GLU A 219 17.82 -36.85 7.69
N ASP A 220 18.49 -36.52 6.58
CA ASP A 220 19.63 -37.29 6.06
C ASP A 220 20.88 -37.13 6.93
N TYR A 221 21.18 -35.91 7.38
CA TYR A 221 22.27 -35.67 8.33
C TYR A 221 22.06 -36.43 9.65
N ALA A 222 20.82 -36.53 10.14
CA ALA A 222 20.52 -37.28 11.36
C ALA A 222 20.69 -38.80 11.20
N ARG A 223 20.54 -39.34 9.98
CA ARG A 223 20.61 -40.78 9.69
C ARG A 223 21.96 -41.27 9.18
N SER A 224 22.77 -40.39 8.59
CA SER A 224 24.02 -40.78 7.93
C SER A 224 25.28 -40.31 8.69
N PRO A 225 26.19 -41.23 9.06
CA PRO A 225 27.49 -40.85 9.62
C PRO A 225 28.47 -40.27 8.59
N GLU A 226 28.12 -40.31 7.29
CA GLU A 226 29.01 -39.90 6.20
C GLU A 226 28.92 -38.39 5.87
N ILE A 227 27.83 -37.72 6.26
CA ILE A 227 27.68 -36.27 6.05
C ILE A 227 28.41 -35.53 7.16
N SER A 228 29.46 -34.78 6.80
CA SER A 228 30.15 -33.93 7.77
C SER A 228 29.26 -32.77 8.24
N LEU A 229 29.41 -32.37 9.50
CA LEU A 229 28.71 -31.20 10.05
C LEU A 229 28.97 -29.91 9.25
N GLN A 230 30.16 -29.77 8.67
CA GLN A 230 30.51 -28.61 7.85
C GLN A 230 29.76 -28.61 6.52
N ALA A 231 29.63 -29.76 5.85
CA ALA A 231 28.86 -29.89 4.62
C ALA A 231 27.38 -29.58 4.87
N PHE A 232 26.81 -30.15 5.93
CA PHE A 232 25.44 -29.85 6.36
C PHE A 232 25.21 -28.36 6.58
N ARG A 233 26.06 -27.70 7.39
CA ARG A 233 25.94 -26.26 7.69
C ARG A 233 26.03 -25.39 6.43
N THR A 234 26.87 -25.76 5.48
CA THR A 234 27.04 -25.01 4.23
C THR A 234 25.75 -25.08 3.39
N ALA A 235 25.26 -26.29 3.13
CA ALA A 235 24.03 -26.50 2.36
C ALA A 235 22.79 -25.91 3.07
N ASP A 236 22.70 -26.05 4.39
CA ASP A 236 21.62 -25.46 5.19
C ASP A 236 21.62 -23.92 5.11
N ASN A 237 22.80 -23.28 5.17
CA ASN A 237 22.90 -21.83 5.02
C ASN A 237 22.53 -21.34 3.62
N GLU A 238 22.93 -22.05 2.57
CA GLU A 238 22.55 -21.75 1.19
C GLU A 238 21.02 -21.82 1.00
N LEU A 239 20.39 -22.88 1.53
CA LEU A 239 18.94 -23.04 1.48
C LEU A 239 18.23 -21.96 2.29
N LYS A 240 18.71 -21.62 3.50
CA LYS A 240 18.18 -20.51 4.31
C LYS A 240 18.24 -19.18 3.55
N GLN A 241 19.35 -18.89 2.90
CA GLN A 241 19.50 -17.68 2.10
C GLN A 241 18.51 -17.67 0.93
N LEU A 242 18.42 -18.77 0.18
CA LEU A 242 17.49 -18.88 -0.95
C LEU A 242 16.02 -18.72 -0.51
N ILE A 243 15.62 -19.34 0.61
CA ILE A 243 14.28 -19.21 1.18
C ILE A 243 14.01 -17.74 1.50
N SER A 244 14.89 -17.10 2.26
CA SER A 244 14.75 -15.70 2.68
C SER A 244 14.65 -14.75 1.48
N GLU A 245 15.57 -14.88 0.50
CA GLU A 245 15.57 -14.05 -0.70
C GLU A 245 14.31 -14.21 -1.54
N SER A 246 13.86 -15.47 -1.73
CA SER A 246 12.66 -15.78 -2.52
C SER A 246 11.40 -15.23 -1.83
N GLU A 247 11.28 -15.38 -0.52
CA GLU A 247 10.15 -14.87 0.25
C GLU A 247 10.09 -13.34 0.27
N VAL A 248 11.22 -12.68 0.50
CA VAL A 248 11.31 -11.22 0.51
C VAL A 248 10.92 -10.67 -0.85
N LYS A 249 11.40 -11.29 -1.94
CA LYS A 249 11.08 -10.87 -3.30
C LYS A 249 9.62 -11.15 -3.66
N ALA A 250 9.08 -12.32 -3.29
CA ALA A 250 7.66 -12.65 -3.50
C ALA A 250 6.74 -11.62 -2.81
N ARG A 251 6.97 -11.36 -1.52
CA ARG A 251 6.21 -10.37 -0.76
C ARG A 251 6.30 -8.97 -1.35
N PHE A 252 7.47 -8.60 -1.90
CA PHE A 252 7.65 -7.32 -2.56
C PHE A 252 6.77 -7.20 -3.81
N LEU A 253 6.77 -8.22 -4.67
CA LEU A 253 5.96 -8.26 -5.90
C LEU A 253 4.46 -8.35 -5.62
N GLU A 254 4.04 -9.12 -4.60
CA GLU A 254 2.63 -9.25 -4.19
C GLU A 254 1.93 -7.92 -3.86
N GLN A 255 2.67 -6.82 -3.67
CA GLN A 255 2.08 -5.49 -3.50
C GLN A 255 1.20 -5.08 -4.69
N VAL A 256 1.47 -5.59 -5.90
CA VAL A 256 0.66 -5.29 -7.09
C VAL A 256 -0.79 -5.79 -6.99
N LYS A 257 -1.11 -6.70 -6.07
CA LYS A 257 -2.50 -7.16 -5.84
C LYS A 257 -3.45 -6.03 -5.45
N HIS A 258 -2.90 -4.92 -4.92
CA HIS A 258 -3.65 -3.75 -4.49
C HIS A 258 -3.82 -2.70 -5.60
N VAL A 259 -3.23 -2.93 -6.77
CA VAL A 259 -3.48 -2.11 -7.96
C VAL A 259 -4.92 -2.36 -8.42
N PRO A 260 -5.71 -1.31 -8.70
CA PRO A 260 -7.07 -1.46 -9.23
C PRO A 260 -7.04 -2.21 -10.58
N VAL A 261 -8.07 -3.00 -10.83
CA VAL A 261 -8.26 -3.75 -12.08
C VAL A 261 -9.18 -2.94 -13.00
N GLY A 262 -8.85 -2.90 -14.29
CA GLY A 262 -9.60 -2.15 -15.30
C GLY A 262 -9.26 -0.66 -15.34
N ASP A 263 -10.04 0.08 -16.15
CA ASP A 263 -9.81 1.50 -16.41
C ASP A 263 -9.93 2.36 -15.14
N ILE A 264 -9.10 3.41 -15.06
CA ILE A 264 -9.09 4.39 -13.98
C ILE A 264 -9.47 5.76 -14.57
N PRO A 265 -10.77 6.10 -14.65
CA PRO A 265 -11.25 7.27 -15.40
C PRO A 265 -10.67 8.61 -14.94
N ASP A 266 -10.30 8.73 -13.66
CA ASP A 266 -9.64 9.91 -13.09
C ASP A 266 -8.44 9.48 -12.27
N LEU A 267 -7.32 9.27 -12.98
CA LEU A 267 -6.08 8.77 -12.43
C LEU A 267 -5.49 9.71 -11.35
N VAL A 268 -5.60 11.03 -11.54
CA VAL A 268 -5.07 12.02 -10.59
C VAL A 268 -5.85 11.99 -9.29
N ARG A 269 -7.18 11.99 -9.37
CA ARG A 269 -8.05 11.87 -8.20
C ARG A 269 -7.90 10.52 -7.52
N TRP A 270 -7.80 9.44 -8.30
CA TRP A 270 -7.50 8.12 -7.75
C TRP A 270 -6.19 8.18 -6.96
N TRP A 271 -5.11 8.67 -7.55
CA TRP A 271 -3.82 8.76 -6.89
C TRP A 271 -3.87 9.54 -5.60
N LYS A 272 -4.58 10.67 -5.57
CA LYS A 272 -4.71 11.51 -4.38
C LYS A 272 -5.30 10.72 -3.20
N HIS A 273 -6.36 9.95 -3.45
CA HIS A 273 -7.13 9.30 -2.40
C HIS A 273 -6.89 7.80 -2.25
N ALA A 274 -6.14 7.14 -3.14
CA ALA A 274 -5.90 5.71 -3.08
C ALA A 274 -5.20 5.29 -1.76
N PRO A 275 -5.46 4.07 -1.24
CA PRO A 275 -4.73 3.59 -0.07
C PRO A 275 -3.23 3.56 -0.36
N MET A 276 -2.39 3.82 0.64
CA MET A 276 -0.94 3.82 0.45
C MET A 276 -0.42 2.48 -0.09
N THR A 277 -1.07 1.36 0.25
CA THR A 277 -0.77 0.03 -0.30
C THR A 277 -1.03 -0.06 -1.81
N ALA A 278 -2.09 0.56 -2.31
CA ALA A 278 -2.40 0.60 -3.74
C ALA A 278 -1.40 1.48 -4.50
N LYS A 279 -1.05 2.65 -3.96
CA LYS A 279 -0.01 3.53 -4.54
C LYS A 279 1.35 2.82 -4.60
N ARG A 280 1.71 2.08 -3.54
CA ARG A 280 2.93 1.24 -3.53
C ARG A 280 2.88 0.11 -4.55
N GLY A 281 1.75 -0.58 -4.65
CA GLY A 281 1.53 -1.59 -5.68
C GLY A 281 1.76 -1.04 -7.08
N MET A 282 1.22 0.16 -7.36
CA MET A 282 1.41 0.84 -8.64
C MET A 282 2.89 1.20 -8.90
N LEU A 283 3.63 1.63 -7.88
CA LEU A 283 5.09 1.84 -8.00
C LEU A 283 5.83 0.54 -8.33
N VAL A 284 5.51 -0.56 -7.64
CA VAL A 284 6.17 -1.86 -7.86
C VAL A 284 5.86 -2.40 -9.26
N LEU A 285 4.66 -2.13 -9.76
CA LEU A 285 4.24 -2.45 -11.10
C LEU A 285 5.04 -1.62 -12.10
N MET A 286 5.01 -0.29 -12.01
CA MET A 286 5.59 0.58 -13.03
C MET A 286 7.13 0.66 -13.01
N LEU A 287 7.74 0.55 -11.83
CA LEU A 287 9.16 0.82 -11.62
C LEU A 287 9.87 -0.41 -11.07
N GLU A 288 11.02 -0.73 -11.66
CA GLU A 288 11.99 -1.64 -11.06
C GLU A 288 12.69 -0.98 -9.88
N GLN A 289 13.02 0.32 -10.01
CA GLN A 289 13.84 1.02 -9.02
C GLN A 289 13.73 2.55 -9.14
N VAL A 290 13.76 3.22 -7.99
CA VAL A 290 13.96 4.66 -7.83
C VAL A 290 15.33 4.88 -7.19
N ALA A 291 16.30 5.36 -7.95
CA ALA A 291 17.64 5.65 -7.45
C ALA A 291 17.79 7.13 -7.12
N VAL A 292 18.30 7.44 -5.92
CA VAL A 292 18.52 8.82 -5.45
C VAL A 292 20.01 9.08 -5.29
N TYR A 293 20.51 10.14 -5.93
CA TYR A 293 21.92 10.53 -5.92
C TYR A 293 22.24 11.50 -4.77
N PRO A 294 23.42 12.12 -4.66
CA PRO A 294 23.69 13.26 -3.76
C PRO A 294 23.19 14.61 -4.31
N ALA A 295 22.76 15.52 -3.42
CA ALA A 295 22.22 16.81 -3.86
C ALA A 295 23.37 17.67 -4.41
N ALA A 296 23.12 18.42 -5.48
CA ALA A 296 24.11 19.32 -6.08
C ALA A 296 24.66 20.34 -5.05
N ALA A 297 23.82 20.76 -4.10
CA ALA A 297 24.22 21.62 -2.99
C ALA A 297 23.48 21.25 -1.69
N ARG A 298 24.11 21.57 -0.55
CA ARG A 298 23.51 21.37 0.78
C ARG A 298 22.23 22.22 0.91
N GLY A 299 21.14 21.60 1.32
CA GLY A 299 19.85 22.27 1.49
C GLY A 299 19.04 22.47 0.20
N SER A 300 19.50 21.97 -0.95
CA SER A 300 18.72 21.99 -2.18
C SER A 300 17.38 21.28 -1.98
N ARG A 301 16.30 21.94 -2.42
CA ARG A 301 14.93 21.40 -2.48
C ARG A 301 14.55 20.95 -3.89
N ARG A 302 15.47 20.99 -4.85
CA ARG A 302 15.20 20.58 -6.23
C ARG A 302 15.28 19.05 -6.35
N VAL A 303 14.30 18.48 -7.03
CA VAL A 303 14.27 17.08 -7.46
C VAL A 303 14.15 17.10 -8.97
N ASP A 304 15.16 16.56 -9.65
CA ASP A 304 15.30 16.53 -11.11
C ASP A 304 16.00 15.23 -11.55
N ALA A 305 16.19 15.07 -12.86
CA ALA A 305 16.78 13.87 -13.45
C ALA A 305 18.22 13.57 -12.98
N ASP A 306 18.99 14.60 -12.61
CA ASP A 306 20.34 14.42 -12.05
C ASP A 306 20.29 13.92 -10.60
N ARG A 307 19.22 14.27 -9.88
CA ARG A 307 18.99 13.88 -8.48
C ARG A 307 18.35 12.49 -8.37
N VAL A 308 17.42 12.16 -9.26
CA VAL A 308 16.56 10.96 -9.18
C VAL A 308 16.46 10.28 -10.54
N SER A 309 16.91 9.02 -10.59
CA SER A 309 16.74 8.15 -11.76
C SER A 309 15.61 7.16 -11.52
N LEU A 310 14.71 7.04 -12.50
CA LEU A 310 13.59 6.11 -12.50
C LEU A 310 13.91 4.97 -13.48
N LYS A 311 14.06 3.76 -12.97
CA LYS A 311 14.19 2.56 -13.80
C LYS A 311 12.81 1.94 -13.98
N TRP A 312 12.25 2.12 -15.17
CA TRP A 312 10.93 1.59 -15.54
C TRP A 312 10.99 0.09 -15.81
N ARG A 313 9.91 -0.62 -15.49
CA ARG A 313 9.73 -1.97 -16.01
C ARG A 313 9.46 -1.89 -17.50
N GLN A 314 10.08 -2.79 -18.25
CA GLN A 314 9.73 -2.99 -19.65
C GLN A 314 8.58 -4.00 -19.70
N TRP A 315 7.55 -3.64 -20.46
CA TRP A 315 6.45 -4.52 -20.81
C TRP A 315 6.57 -4.82 -22.29
N ASP A 316 6.37 -6.08 -22.68
CA ASP A 316 6.37 -6.45 -24.09
C ASP A 316 5.15 -5.82 -24.76
N VAL A 317 5.37 -4.68 -25.39
CA VAL A 317 4.39 -4.07 -26.29
C VAL A 317 4.50 -4.87 -27.58
N GLU A 318 3.55 -5.78 -27.84
CA GLU A 318 3.44 -6.37 -29.18
C GLU A 318 3.34 -5.24 -30.20
N PRO A 319 4.22 -5.19 -31.22
CA PRO A 319 4.16 -4.14 -32.21
C PRO A 319 2.81 -4.21 -32.91
N SER A 320 2.07 -3.10 -32.89
CA SER A 320 0.80 -2.99 -33.59
C SER A 320 1.04 -3.30 -35.07
N ILE A 321 0.39 -4.36 -35.56
CA ILE A 321 0.39 -4.68 -36.99
C ILE A 321 -0.42 -3.59 -37.68
N THR A 322 0.24 -2.50 -38.04
CA THR A 322 -0.25 -1.53 -39.02
C THR A 322 0.65 -1.63 -40.24
N GLY A 323 0.55 -2.78 -40.91
CA GLY A 323 1.01 -2.92 -42.29
C GLY A 323 0.06 -2.16 -43.21
N GLU A 324 0.32 -0.87 -43.40
CA GLU A 324 -0.21 -0.15 -44.56
C GLU A 324 0.47 -0.71 -45.81
N LYS A 325 -0.27 -1.59 -46.51
CA LYS A 325 0.02 -1.96 -47.89
C LYS A 325 -0.04 -0.68 -48.72
N SER A 326 1.12 -0.19 -49.13
CA SER A 326 1.22 0.72 -50.27
C SER A 326 0.74 -0.02 -51.52
N ALA A 327 -0.34 0.48 -52.12
CA ALA A 327 -0.71 0.24 -53.50
C ALA A 327 -0.36 1.49 -54.31
#